data_AF-A0A3B0Z9D7-F1
#
_entry.id   AF-A0A3B0Z9D7-F1
#
_cell.length_a   1.000
_cell.length_b   1.000
_cell.length_c   1.000
_cell.angle_alpha   90.00
_cell.angle_beta   90.00
_cell.angle_gamma   90.00
#
_symmetry.space_group_name_H-M   'P 1'
#
loop_
_entity.id
_entity.type
_entity.pdbx_description
1 polymer ?
#
loop_
_entity_poly.entity_id
_entity_poly.type
_entity_poly.pdbx_seq_one_letter_code
_entity_poly.pdbx_strand_id
1 'polypeptide(L)'
;MALEFDISSNPHTFVDIKIERERAAKDRASFRGKNIRFLIYFLTVLGSYVTCMLVFIIPHLNNPEFGIISYFLPYLTFFIFVFGNRIHIKQIEKPQKIVDKVIASLKETPPEALVDVVGVGDGELPAEVTSFVDKISIQKRLLVQAEIDVIQKWMKGQLNQPVTLKSKVA
;
A
#
# COMPACT_ATOMS: atom_id res chain seq x y z
N MET A 1 13.32 -3.12 -7.39
CA MET A 1 14.42 -2.53 -6.60
C MET A 1 13.77 -1.49 -5.71
N ALA A 2 14.19 -1.39 -4.45
CA ALA A 2 13.66 -0.37 -3.55
C ALA A 2 14.42 0.94 -3.76
N LEU A 3 13.71 2.06 -3.88
CA LEU A 3 14.33 3.38 -3.87
C LEU A 3 14.63 3.77 -2.42
N GLU A 4 15.90 4.02 -2.12
CA GLU A 4 16.36 4.52 -0.84
C GLU A 4 16.69 6.00 -0.98
N PHE A 5 15.97 6.85 -0.26
CA PHE A 5 16.20 8.29 -0.26
C PHE A 5 17.10 8.65 0.93
N ASP A 6 18.22 9.29 0.64
CA ASP A 6 19.18 9.81 1.60
C ASP A 6 19.76 11.13 1.09
N ILE A 7 19.84 12.12 1.97
CA ILE A 7 20.38 13.47 1.72
C ILE A 7 21.89 13.41 1.50
N SER A 8 22.58 12.40 2.07
CA SER A 8 24.03 12.19 1.91
C SER A 8 24.41 11.62 0.54
N SER A 9 23.46 10.96 -0.12
CA SER A 9 23.63 10.33 -1.44
C SER A 9 23.24 11.25 -2.59
N ASN A 10 23.67 10.92 -3.81
CA ASN A 10 23.20 11.63 -4.99
C ASN A 10 21.69 11.43 -5.19
N PRO A 11 20.93 12.50 -5.48
CA PRO A 11 19.49 12.39 -5.69
C PRO A 11 19.19 11.54 -6.92
N HIS A 12 18.16 10.69 -6.79
CA HIS A 12 17.68 9.83 -7.88
C HIS A 12 17.22 10.66 -9.07
N THR A 13 17.51 10.16 -10.27
CA THR A 13 17.17 10.86 -11.50
C THR A 13 15.66 10.81 -11.76
N PHE A 14 15.19 11.73 -12.60
CA PHE A 14 13.80 11.73 -13.06
C PHE A 14 13.38 10.38 -13.69
N VAL A 15 14.31 9.72 -14.38
CA VAL A 15 14.05 8.42 -15.03
C VAL A 15 13.81 7.33 -13.99
N ASP A 16 14.62 7.28 -12.92
CA ASP A 16 14.48 6.27 -11.86
C ASP A 16 13.15 6.42 -11.10
N ILE A 17 12.77 7.66 -10.79
CA ILE A 17 11.51 7.98 -10.12
C ILE A 17 10.32 7.63 -11.02
N LYS A 18 10.39 7.92 -12.32
CA LYS A 18 9.34 7.61 -13.28
C LYS A 18 9.17 6.09 -13.45
N ILE A 19 10.26 5.34 -13.55
CA ILE A 19 10.22 3.87 -13.64
C ILE A 19 9.54 3.27 -12.41
N GLU A 20 9.86 3.75 -11.21
CA GLU A 20 9.23 3.21 -10.00
C GLU A 20 7.77 3.65 -9.86
N ARG A 21 7.40 4.86 -10.29
CA ARG A 21 5.98 5.27 -10.39
C ARG A 21 5.21 4.35 -11.34
N GLU A 22 5.76 4.05 -12.52
CA GLU A 22 5.12 3.14 -13.49
C GLU A 22 5.01 1.71 -12.94
N ARG A 23 6.06 1.24 -12.25
CA ARG A 23 6.04 -0.07 -11.57
C ARG A 23 4.97 -0.12 -10.48
N ALA A 24 4.92 0.87 -9.61
CA ALA A 24 3.92 0.97 -8.56
C ALA A 24 2.49 1.10 -9.12
N ALA A 25 2.30 1.83 -10.22
CA ALA A 25 1.01 1.92 -10.91
C ALA A 25 0.58 0.56 -11.51
N LYS A 26 1.51 -0.18 -12.11
CA LYS A 26 1.27 -1.54 -12.63
C LYS A 26 0.92 -2.51 -11.51
N ASP A 27 1.63 -2.45 -10.39
CA ASP A 27 1.34 -3.27 -9.21
C ASP A 27 -0.03 -2.94 -8.62
N ARG A 28 -0.38 -1.65 -8.52
CA ARG A 28 -1.72 -1.20 -8.10
C ARG A 28 -2.83 -1.77 -8.97
N ALA A 29 -2.66 -1.76 -10.29
CA ALA A 29 -3.62 -2.35 -11.22
C ALA A 29 -3.76 -3.87 -11.03
N SER A 30 -2.63 -4.57 -10.81
CA SER A 30 -2.61 -6.00 -10.51
C SER A 30 -3.37 -6.34 -9.21
N PHE A 31 -3.15 -5.59 -8.14
CA PHE A 31 -3.86 -5.79 -6.87
C PHE A 31 -5.36 -5.50 -6.98
N ARG A 32 -5.75 -4.47 -7.74
CA ARG A 32 -7.16 -4.18 -8.00
C ARG A 32 -7.85 -5.34 -8.73
N GLY A 33 -7.16 -5.95 -9.70
CA GLY A 33 -7.65 -7.15 -10.39
C GLY A 33 -7.79 -8.36 -9.45
N LYS A 34 -6.83 -8.58 -8.54
CA LYS A 34 -6.90 -9.64 -7.52
C LYS A 34 -8.07 -9.40 -6.55
N ASN A 35 -8.31 -8.16 -6.14
CA ASN A 35 -9.43 -7.82 -5.27
C ASN A 35 -10.79 -8.11 -5.91
N ILE A 36 -10.97 -7.75 -7.19
CA ILE A 36 -12.19 -8.06 -7.95
C ILE A 36 -12.40 -9.57 -8.07
N ARG A 37 -11.34 -10.33 -8.40
CA ARG A 37 -11.42 -11.80 -8.46
C ARG A 37 -11.82 -12.39 -7.11
N PHE A 38 -11.21 -11.92 -6.02
CA PHE A 38 -11.57 -12.37 -4.67
C PHE A 38 -13.03 -12.08 -4.34
N LEU A 39 -13.54 -10.89 -4.69
CA LEU A 39 -14.95 -10.54 -4.50
C LEU A 39 -15.88 -11.46 -5.30
N ILE A 40 -15.54 -11.76 -6.56
CA ILE A 40 -16.31 -12.70 -7.37
C ILE A 40 -16.32 -14.08 -6.72
N TYR A 41 -15.17 -14.63 -6.33
CA TYR A 41 -15.10 -15.91 -5.63
C TYR A 41 -15.93 -15.92 -4.35
N PHE A 42 -15.84 -14.86 -3.54
CA PHE A 42 -16.61 -14.73 -2.32
C PHE A 42 -18.12 -14.74 -2.59
N LEU A 43 -18.58 -13.97 -3.58
CA LEU A 43 -19.98 -13.94 -3.99
C LEU A 43 -20.45 -15.28 -4.55
N THR A 44 -19.63 -15.97 -5.33
CA THR A 44 -19.97 -17.32 -5.86
C THR A 44 -20.11 -18.33 -4.73
N VAL A 45 -19.19 -18.34 -3.76
CA VAL A 45 -19.24 -19.22 -2.59
C VAL A 45 -20.46 -18.91 -1.72
N LEU A 46 -20.75 -17.62 -1.50
CA LEU A 46 -21.93 -17.22 -0.75
C LEU A 46 -23.22 -17.61 -1.48
N GLY A 47 -23.28 -17.42 -2.79
CA GLY A 47 -24.43 -17.79 -3.62
C GLY A 47 -24.66 -19.30 -3.65
N SER A 48 -23.61 -20.11 -3.81
CA SER A 48 -23.72 -21.57 -3.74
C SER A 48 -24.14 -22.06 -2.36
N TYR A 49 -23.64 -21.41 -1.30
CA TYR A 49 -24.03 -21.69 0.08
C TYR A 49 -25.52 -21.43 0.33
N VAL A 50 -26.00 -20.23 -0.04
CA VAL A 50 -27.42 -19.86 0.12
C VAL A 50 -28.32 -20.78 -0.70
N THR A 51 -27.92 -21.11 -1.94
CA THR A 51 -28.67 -22.03 -2.80
C THR A 51 -28.73 -23.43 -2.17
N CYS A 52 -27.61 -23.93 -1.61
CA CYS A 52 -27.58 -25.22 -0.93
C CYS A 52 -28.51 -25.25 0.29
N MET A 53 -28.49 -24.19 1.10
CA MET A 53 -29.39 -24.05 2.25
C MET A 53 -30.86 -24.08 1.85
N LEU A 54 -31.25 -23.30 0.83
CA LEU A 54 -32.65 -23.19 0.39
C LEU A 54 -33.16 -24.44 -0.33
N VAL A 55 -32.32 -25.12 -1.11
CA VAL A 55 -32.73 -26.25 -1.95
C VAL A 55 -32.63 -27.59 -1.21
N PHE A 56 -31.59 -27.79 -0.40
CA PHE A 56 -31.32 -29.10 0.20
C PHE A 56 -31.59 -29.12 1.70
N ILE A 57 -31.09 -28.15 2.46
CA ILE A 57 -31.14 -28.22 3.93
C ILE A 57 -32.53 -27.86 4.45
N ILE A 58 -33.07 -26.69 4.09
CA ILE A 58 -34.36 -26.22 4.62
C ILE A 58 -35.52 -27.18 4.31
N PRO A 59 -35.68 -27.71 3.09
CA PRO A 59 -36.78 -28.64 2.78
C PRO A 59 -36.66 -30.00 3.49
N HIS A 60 -35.45 -30.40 3.90
CA HIS A 60 -35.18 -31.71 4.50
C HIS A 60 -34.79 -31.62 5.98
N LEU A 61 -35.03 -30.49 6.65
CA LEU A 61 -34.71 -30.27 8.07
C LEU A 61 -35.32 -31.32 9.03
N ASN A 62 -36.42 -31.96 8.63
CA ASN A 62 -37.06 -33.03 9.40
C ASN A 62 -36.27 -34.34 9.37
N ASN A 63 -35.31 -34.50 8.46
CA ASN A 63 -34.40 -35.63 8.44
C ASN A 63 -33.22 -35.37 9.40
N PRO A 64 -32.93 -36.29 10.34
CA PRO A 64 -31.92 -36.07 11.37
C PRO A 64 -30.51 -35.83 10.80
N GLU A 65 -30.17 -36.43 9.65
CA GLU A 65 -28.90 -36.22 8.96
C GLU A 65 -28.71 -34.76 8.51
N PHE A 66 -29.75 -34.13 7.98
CA PHE A 66 -29.72 -32.72 7.53
C PHE A 66 -29.78 -31.75 8.71
N GLY A 67 -30.44 -32.13 9.82
CA GLY A 67 -30.39 -31.41 11.08
C GLY A 67 -28.98 -31.27 11.64
N ILE A 68 -28.20 -32.36 11.66
CA ILE A 68 -26.79 -32.36 12.10
C ILE A 68 -25.95 -31.46 11.18
N ILE A 69 -26.09 -31.60 9.86
CA ILE A 69 -25.36 -30.77 8.88
C ILE A 69 -25.67 -29.28 9.08
N SER A 70 -26.94 -28.93 9.31
CA SER A 70 -27.36 -27.54 9.53
C SER A 70 -26.74 -26.92 10.79
N TYR A 71 -26.47 -27.74 11.82
CA TYR A 71 -25.87 -27.29 13.07
C TYR A 71 -24.38 -26.93 12.91
N PHE A 72 -23.66 -27.65 12.04
CA PHE A 72 -22.25 -27.40 11.77
C PHE A 72 -22.01 -26.30 10.72
N LEU A 73 -23.02 -25.97 9.91
CA LEU A 73 -22.90 -24.98 8.84
C LEU A 73 -22.41 -23.59 9.29
N PRO A 74 -22.94 -22.99 10.38
CA PRO A 74 -22.47 -21.69 10.87
C PRO A 74 -20.98 -21.67 11.22
N TYR A 75 -20.47 -22.77 11.78
CA TYR A 75 -19.05 -22.91 12.14
C TYR A 75 -18.17 -23.01 10.89
N LEU A 76 -18.62 -23.72 9.86
CA LEU A 76 -17.92 -23.80 8.58
C LEU A 76 -17.88 -22.43 7.89
N THR A 77 -18.99 -21.70 7.88
CA THR A 77 -19.07 -20.33 7.33
C THR A 77 -18.14 -19.39 8.10
N PHE A 78 -18.13 -19.47 9.43
CA PHE A 78 -17.24 -18.68 10.27
C PHE A 78 -15.77 -18.97 9.93
N PHE A 79 -15.40 -20.24 9.78
CA PHE A 79 -14.04 -20.63 9.42
C PHE A 79 -13.63 -20.09 8.05
N ILE A 80 -14.47 -20.25 7.02
CA ILE A 80 -14.22 -19.73 5.67
C ILE A 80 -14.09 -18.20 5.69
N PHE A 81 -14.95 -17.51 6.45
CA PHE A 81 -14.91 -16.06 6.56
C PHE A 81 -13.64 -15.56 7.26
N VAL A 82 -13.26 -16.15 8.39
CA VAL A 82 -12.06 -15.76 9.14
C VAL A 82 -10.79 -16.03 8.32
N PHE A 83 -10.66 -17.21 7.72
CA PHE A 83 -9.50 -17.55 6.89
C PHE A 83 -9.46 -16.73 5.60
N GLY A 84 -10.60 -16.57 4.93
CA GLY A 84 -10.73 -15.77 3.73
C GLY A 84 -10.34 -14.30 3.97
N ASN A 85 -10.86 -13.68 5.02
CA ASN A 85 -10.49 -12.31 5.40
C ASN A 85 -9.02 -12.21 5.78
N ARG A 86 -8.47 -13.17 6.53
CA ARG A 86 -7.05 -13.14 6.90
C ARG A 86 -6.15 -13.21 5.67
N ILE A 87 -6.51 -14.02 4.66
CA ILE A 87 -5.80 -14.11 3.38
C ILE A 87 -5.95 -12.81 2.59
N HIS A 88 -7.15 -12.25 2.48
CA HIS A 88 -7.43 -11.00 1.79
C HIS A 88 -6.62 -9.83 2.37
N ILE A 89 -6.67 -9.66 3.69
CA ILE A 89 -5.92 -8.61 4.39
C ILE A 89 -4.42 -8.77 4.11
N LYS A 90 -3.89 -10.00 4.21
CA LYS A 90 -2.45 -10.24 4.07
C LYS A 90 -1.95 -10.10 2.62
N GLN A 91 -2.70 -10.57 1.64
CA GLN A 91 -2.24 -10.69 0.25
C GLN A 91 -2.76 -9.58 -0.68
N ILE A 92 -3.80 -8.84 -0.29
CA ILE A 92 -4.43 -7.83 -1.12
C ILE A 92 -4.38 -6.47 -0.40
N GLU A 93 -4.97 -6.35 0.78
CA GLU A 93 -5.12 -5.05 1.45
C GLU A 93 -3.78 -4.45 1.90
N LYS A 94 -2.96 -5.23 2.60
CA LYS A 94 -1.62 -4.79 3.04
C LYS A 94 -0.72 -4.36 1.87
N PRO A 95 -0.50 -5.18 0.82
CA PRO A 95 0.34 -4.77 -0.29
C PRO A 95 -0.27 -3.61 -1.08
N GLN A 96 -1.58 -3.51 -1.21
CA GLN A 96 -2.23 -2.35 -1.82
C GLN A 96 -1.93 -1.05 -1.05
N LYS A 97 -2.06 -1.06 0.28
CA LYS A 97 -1.71 0.10 1.12
C LYS A 97 -0.23 0.48 1.01
N ILE A 98 0.67 -0.51 0.88
CA ILE A 98 2.09 -0.27 0.67
C ILE A 98 2.33 0.42 -0.68
N VAL A 99 1.73 -0.08 -1.75
CA VAL A 99 1.85 0.51 -3.09
C VAL A 99 1.25 1.92 -3.13
N ASP A 100 0.08 2.13 -2.53
CA ASP A 100 -0.54 3.45 -2.45
C ASP A 100 0.35 4.43 -1.66
N LYS A 101 1.01 3.97 -0.58
CA LYS A 101 1.99 4.77 0.17
C LYS A 101 3.23 5.10 -0.67
N VAL A 102 3.74 4.15 -1.44
CA VAL A 102 4.87 4.38 -2.36
C VAL A 102 4.50 5.42 -3.41
N ILE A 103 3.32 5.31 -4.04
CA ILE A 103 2.84 6.28 -5.03
C ILE A 103 2.69 7.67 -4.41
N ALA A 104 2.11 7.76 -3.21
CA ALA A 104 1.95 9.03 -2.50
C ALA A 104 3.32 9.65 -2.16
N SER A 105 4.27 8.84 -1.69
CA SER A 105 5.62 9.29 -1.38
C SER A 105 6.42 9.68 -2.62
N LEU A 106 6.09 9.13 -3.79
CA LEU A 106 6.72 9.48 -5.05
C LEU A 106 6.08 10.69 -5.72
N LYS A 107 5.03 11.31 -5.16
CA LYS A 107 4.36 12.47 -5.75
C LYS A 107 5.28 13.70 -5.73
N GLU A 108 5.26 14.48 -6.80
CA GLU A 108 5.95 15.78 -6.86
C GLU A 108 5.26 16.75 -5.92
N THR A 109 6.06 17.45 -5.14
CA THR A 109 5.58 18.39 -4.14
C THR A 109 6.01 19.79 -4.56
N PRO A 110 5.13 20.81 -4.43
CA PRO A 110 5.51 22.18 -4.72
C PRO A 110 6.66 22.63 -3.81
N PRO A 111 7.52 23.57 -4.27
CA PRO A 111 8.63 24.11 -3.49
C PRO A 111 8.19 24.67 -2.12
N GLU A 112 6.96 25.20 -2.05
CA GLU A 112 6.32 25.74 -0.85
C GLU A 112 6.22 24.72 0.30
N ALA A 113 6.01 23.44 -0.01
CA ALA A 113 5.90 22.41 1.02
C ALA A 113 7.24 22.13 1.73
N LEU A 114 8.37 22.43 1.08
CA LEU A 114 9.67 22.36 1.75
C LEU A 114 9.74 23.46 2.83
N VAL A 115 9.23 24.66 2.55
CA VAL A 115 9.19 25.79 3.50
C VAL A 115 8.33 25.43 4.71
N ASP A 116 7.14 24.85 4.47
CA ASP A 116 6.23 24.42 5.54
C ASP A 116 6.84 23.32 6.44
N VAL A 117 7.61 22.40 5.86
CA VAL A 117 8.18 21.24 6.58
C VAL A 117 9.45 21.59 7.35
N VAL A 118 10.24 22.51 6.80
CA VAL A 118 11.44 23.03 7.44
C VAL A 118 11.06 24.02 8.54
N GLY A 119 9.85 24.61 8.50
CA GLY A 119 9.36 25.49 9.56
C GLY A 119 10.19 26.76 9.70
N VAL A 120 10.94 27.08 8.66
CA VAL A 120 11.86 28.20 8.65
C VAL A 120 11.14 29.37 8.01
N GLY A 121 10.57 30.22 8.85
CA GLY A 121 10.36 31.62 8.46
C GLY A 121 11.73 32.24 8.22
N ASP A 122 11.98 32.72 7.00
CA ASP A 122 13.11 33.56 6.56
C ASP A 122 14.55 33.14 6.94
N GLY A 123 14.77 32.00 7.58
CA GLY A 123 16.09 31.47 7.93
C GLY A 123 16.72 30.65 6.80
N GLU A 124 18.04 30.67 6.74
CA GLU A 124 18.79 29.90 5.75
C GLU A 124 18.66 28.40 5.99
N LEU A 125 18.40 27.66 4.90
CA LEU A 125 18.47 26.21 4.91
C LEU A 125 19.89 25.75 5.26
N PRO A 126 20.06 24.67 6.05
CA PRO A 126 21.36 24.08 6.31
C PRO A 126 22.07 23.75 5.00
N ALA A 127 23.39 24.01 4.91
CA ALA A 127 24.16 23.89 3.67
C ALA A 127 24.01 22.51 2.98
N GLU A 128 23.85 21.44 3.75
CA GLU A 128 23.64 20.08 3.23
C GLU A 128 22.29 19.93 2.53
N VAL A 129 21.22 20.50 3.10
CA VAL A 129 19.87 20.51 2.49
C VAL A 129 19.87 21.40 1.25
N THR A 130 20.50 22.58 1.31
CA THR A 130 20.64 23.49 0.17
C THR A 130 21.39 22.79 -0.98
N SER A 131 22.49 22.11 -0.69
CA SER A 131 23.26 21.37 -1.69
C SER A 131 22.46 20.24 -2.35
N PHE A 132 21.58 19.58 -1.59
CA PHE A 132 20.73 18.51 -2.11
C PHE A 132 19.62 19.08 -3.00
N VAL A 133 18.98 20.18 -2.58
CA VAL A 133 17.97 20.90 -3.38
C VAL A 133 18.58 21.46 -4.66
N ASP A 134 19.79 22.01 -4.60
CA ASP A 134 20.51 22.51 -5.77
C ASP A 134 20.83 21.38 -6.77
N LYS A 135 21.27 20.22 -6.29
CA LYS A 135 21.48 19.04 -7.16
C LYS A 135 20.19 18.61 -7.87
N ILE A 136 19.04 18.70 -7.19
CA ILE A 136 17.73 18.40 -7.79
C ILE A 136 17.31 19.49 -8.79
N SER A 137 17.57 20.76 -8.47
CA SER A 137 17.32 21.90 -9.36
C SER A 137 18.14 21.81 -10.66
N ILE A 138 19.41 21.40 -10.56
CA ILE A 138 20.28 21.13 -11.72
C ILE A 138 19.68 20.04 -12.63
N GLN A 139 19.02 19.04 -12.04
CA GLN A 139 18.29 17.99 -12.77
C GLN A 139 16.94 18.47 -13.35
N LYS A 140 16.57 19.74 -13.15
CA LYS A 140 15.30 20.36 -13.59
C LYS A 140 14.06 19.59 -13.12
N ARG A 141 14.13 19.04 -11.91
CA ARG A 141 13.10 18.21 -11.31
C ARG A 141 12.54 18.88 -10.05
N LEU A 142 11.25 18.65 -9.77
CA LEU A 142 10.65 19.00 -8.48
C LEU A 142 10.98 17.96 -7.40
N LEU A 143 11.06 18.44 -6.15
CA LEU A 143 11.18 17.58 -4.99
C LEU A 143 10.00 16.61 -4.91
N VAL A 144 10.29 15.43 -4.40
CA VAL A 144 9.31 14.38 -4.18
C VAL A 144 9.00 14.28 -2.69
N GLN A 145 7.77 13.90 -2.32
CA GLN A 145 7.34 13.84 -0.91
C GLN A 145 8.28 12.98 -0.04
N ALA A 146 8.79 11.86 -0.56
CA ALA A 146 9.76 11.02 0.13
C ALA A 146 11.05 11.78 0.51
N GLU A 147 11.49 12.71 -0.32
CA GLU A 147 12.69 13.52 -0.10
C GLU A 147 12.45 14.57 0.97
N ILE A 148 11.26 15.19 0.95
CA ILE A 148 10.82 16.13 1.99
C ILE A 148 10.72 15.42 3.34
N ASP A 149 10.17 14.20 3.38
CA ASP A 149 10.08 13.39 4.60
C ASP A 149 11.47 13.03 5.17
N VAL A 150 12.46 12.78 4.31
CA VAL A 150 13.85 12.53 4.74
C VAL A 150 14.47 13.80 5.29
N ILE A 151 14.32 14.94 4.61
CA ILE A 151 14.77 16.25 5.08
C ILE A 151 14.18 16.57 6.45
N GLN A 152 12.88 16.32 6.65
CA GLN A 152 12.22 16.52 7.94
C GLN A 152 12.81 15.65 9.05
N LYS A 153 13.07 14.37 8.77
CA LYS A 153 13.67 13.45 9.76
C LYS A 153 15.10 13.83 10.08
N TRP A 154 15.84 14.29 9.09
CA TRP A 154 17.21 14.78 9.24
C TRP A 154 17.26 16.00 10.16
N MET A 155 16.43 17.01 9.90
CA MET A 155 16.35 18.22 10.72
C MET A 155 15.92 17.93 12.17
N LYS A 156 15.09 16.90 12.39
CA LYS A 156 14.69 16.45 13.74
C LYS A 156 15.76 15.64 14.47
N GLY A 157 16.95 15.44 13.88
CA GLY A 157 18.02 14.63 14.45
C GLY A 157 17.69 13.13 14.54
N GLN A 158 16.73 12.65 13.74
CA GLN A 158 16.25 11.27 13.77
C GLN A 158 16.93 10.35 12.76
N LEU A 159 18.03 10.78 12.12
CA LEU A 159 18.75 9.95 11.16
C LEU A 159 19.66 8.93 11.84
N ASN A 160 19.10 7.74 12.07
CA ASN A 160 19.90 6.52 12.07
C ASN A 160 19.47 5.54 10.95
N GLN A 161 18.51 5.91 10.08
CA GLN A 161 18.04 5.02 9.00
C GLN A 161 17.59 5.78 7.75
N PRO A 162 18.05 5.39 6.54
CA PRO A 162 17.57 5.91 5.26
C PRO A 162 16.08 5.61 5.07
N VAL A 163 15.34 6.48 4.35
CA VAL A 163 13.94 6.18 4.01
C VAL A 163 13.94 5.21 2.83
N THR A 164 13.81 3.93 3.17
CA THR A 164 13.68 2.86 2.19
C THR A 164 12.24 2.71 1.72
N LEU A 165 11.95 3.07 0.47
CA LEU A 165 10.72 2.68 -0.21
C LEU A 165 10.87 1.24 -0.72
N LYS A 166 10.75 0.26 0.19
CA LYS A 166 10.67 -1.15 -0.18
C LYS A 166 9.24 -1.51 -0.55
N SER A 167 8.94 -1.57 -1.85
CA SER A 167 7.90 -2.47 -2.37
C SER A 167 8.40 -3.91 -2.22
N LYS A 168 8.43 -4.44 -0.99
CA LYS A 168 8.68 -5.86 -0.75
C LYS A 168 7.37 -6.61 -0.93
N VAL A 169 6.87 -6.63 -2.16
CA VAL A 169 5.82 -7.56 -2.57
C VAL A 169 6.52 -8.87 -2.89
N ALA A 170 6.62 -9.74 -1.89
CA ALA A 170 6.96 -11.15 -2.07
C ALA A 170 5.69 -11.93 -2.42
#